data_AF-A0A814YCY8-F1
#
_entry.id   AF-A0A814YCY8-F1
#
_cell.length_a   1.000
_cell.length_b   1.000
_cell.length_c   1.000
_cell.angle_alpha   90.00
_cell.angle_beta   90.00
_cell.angle_gamma   90.00
#
_symmetry.space_group_name_H-M   'P 1'
#
loop_
_entity.id
_entity.type
_entity.pdbx_description
1 polymer ?
#
loop_
_entity_poly.entity_id
_entity_poly.type
_entity_poly.pdbx_seq_one_letter_code
_entity_poly.pdbx_strand_id
1 'polypeptide(L)'
;MDPFRINWGRDTFISLCAPPLLTNRYEEARYLILLYGGCLRHGLIPNLLADGKTARYNARDAVWWWLYSISSYTCLVSDVGLHDQLLYDVIHEVFLRHIQSLNFRERGTGHSLDSVMSDEGLNKKIGIDTKTSFVYGGNRWNFGTWMDKMSSSDKANNKGHPATPRDGSAVKLVGLSRTVIAWLFK
;
A
#
# COMPACT_ATOMS: atom_id res chain seq x y z
N MET A 1 -24.70 7.71 -7.02
CA MET A 1 -23.23 7.68 -7.18
C MET A 1 -22.88 6.39 -7.90
N ASP A 2 -21.97 6.44 -8.87
CA ASP A 2 -21.39 5.22 -9.44
C ASP A 2 -20.65 4.44 -8.32
N PRO A 3 -21.01 3.18 -8.04
CA PRO A 3 -20.38 2.39 -6.98
C PRO A 3 -18.89 2.11 -7.23
N PHE A 4 -18.37 2.30 -8.45
CA PHE A 4 -16.96 2.02 -8.81
C PHE A 4 -16.04 3.26 -8.75
N ARG A 5 -16.57 4.40 -8.31
CA ARG A 5 -15.90 5.70 -8.28
C ARG A 5 -14.74 5.78 -7.29
N ILE A 6 -14.77 4.95 -6.24
CA ILE A 6 -13.81 4.97 -5.13
C ILE A 6 -13.23 3.57 -4.98
N ASN A 7 -11.91 3.46 -5.09
CA ASN A 7 -11.21 2.20 -5.00
C ASN A 7 -10.24 2.18 -3.83
N TRP A 8 -10.10 0.99 -3.24
CA TRP A 8 -9.17 0.74 -2.16
C TRP A 8 -7.99 -0.10 -2.66
N GLY A 9 -6.80 0.49 -2.78
CA GLY A 9 -5.64 -0.17 -3.38
C GLY A 9 -5.28 -1.48 -2.68
N ARG A 10 -5.36 -1.49 -1.34
CA ARG A 10 -5.17 -2.70 -0.54
C ARG A 10 -6.12 -3.81 -0.96
N ASP A 11 -7.42 -3.54 -1.01
CA ASP A 11 -8.48 -4.49 -1.31
C ASP A 11 -8.42 -4.95 -2.77
N THR A 12 -8.12 -4.03 -3.69
CA THR A 12 -7.87 -4.33 -5.11
C THR A 12 -6.78 -5.38 -5.24
N PHE A 13 -5.61 -5.19 -4.62
CA PHE A 13 -4.48 -6.10 -4.80
C PHE A 13 -4.56 -7.37 -3.97
N ILE A 14 -5.24 -7.37 -2.82
CA ILE A 14 -5.62 -8.64 -2.16
C ILE A 14 -6.50 -9.46 -3.10
N SER A 15 -7.51 -8.82 -3.70
CA SER A 15 -8.44 -9.50 -4.61
C SER A 15 -7.74 -9.98 -5.87
N LEU A 16 -6.83 -9.19 -6.44
CA LEU A 16 -6.13 -9.54 -7.69
C LEU A 16 -5.24 -10.79 -7.54
N CYS A 17 -4.84 -11.15 -6.31
CA CYS A 17 -4.01 -12.31 -6.04
C CYS A 17 -4.71 -13.67 -6.25
N ALA A 18 -6.05 -13.74 -6.36
CA ALA A 18 -6.75 -15.02 -6.44
C ALA A 18 -7.67 -15.22 -7.69
N PRO A 19 -8.68 -14.37 -8.01
CA PRO A 19 -9.68 -14.72 -9.05
C PRO A 19 -9.38 -14.34 -10.52
N PRO A 20 -8.73 -13.22 -10.90
CA PRO A 20 -8.46 -12.91 -12.32
C PRO A 20 -7.61 -13.96 -13.03
N LEU A 21 -6.71 -14.59 -12.26
CA LEU A 21 -5.82 -15.67 -12.67
C LEU A 21 -6.56 -17.00 -12.92
N LEU A 22 -7.76 -17.17 -12.35
CA LEU A 22 -8.62 -18.34 -12.54
C LEU A 22 -9.74 -18.09 -13.56
N THR A 23 -10.01 -16.82 -13.88
CA THR A 23 -11.16 -16.39 -14.71
C THR A 23 -10.74 -15.78 -16.05
N ASN A 24 -9.45 -15.88 -16.41
CA ASN A 24 -8.85 -15.33 -17.64
C ASN A 24 -9.00 -13.81 -17.81
N ARG A 25 -9.02 -13.05 -16.70
CA ARG A 25 -9.11 -11.57 -16.70
C ARG A 25 -7.74 -10.91 -16.59
N TYR A 26 -6.82 -11.30 -17.47
CA TYR A 26 -5.42 -10.86 -17.40
C TYR A 26 -5.23 -9.41 -17.84
N GLU A 27 -6.00 -8.92 -18.80
CA GLU A 27 -5.91 -7.54 -19.28
C GLU A 27 -6.41 -6.55 -18.22
N GLU A 28 -7.52 -6.86 -17.54
CA GLU A 28 -8.01 -6.02 -16.44
C GLU A 28 -7.01 -6.00 -15.27
N ALA A 29 -6.40 -7.15 -14.97
CA ALA A 29 -5.37 -7.22 -13.95
C ALA A 29 -4.15 -6.36 -14.30
N ARG A 30 -3.68 -6.43 -15.55
CA ARG A 30 -2.60 -5.59 -16.08
C ARG A 30 -2.95 -4.11 -16.00
N TYR A 31 -4.15 -3.73 -16.42
CA TYR A 31 -4.61 -2.35 -16.36
C TYR A 31 -4.58 -1.80 -14.93
N LEU A 32 -5.10 -2.55 -13.94
CA LEU A 32 -5.08 -2.14 -12.54
C LEU A 32 -3.65 -2.01 -11.98
N ILE A 33 -2.76 -2.95 -12.31
CA ILE A 33 -1.36 -2.90 -11.91
C ILE A 33 -0.70 -1.61 -12.41
N LEU A 34 -0.85 -1.31 -13.71
CA LEU A 34 -0.24 -0.14 -14.33
C LEU A 34 -0.87 1.17 -13.84
N LEU A 35 -2.20 1.22 -13.69
CA LEU A 35 -2.93 2.38 -13.19
C LEU A 35 -2.45 2.81 -11.79
N TYR A 36 -2.33 1.85 -10.87
CA TYR A 36 -1.83 2.14 -9.52
C TYR A 36 -0.32 2.43 -9.52
N GLY A 37 0.46 1.81 -10.42
CA GLY A 37 1.86 2.16 -10.64
C GLY A 37 2.05 3.61 -11.04
N GLY A 38 1.19 4.14 -11.93
CA GLY A 38 1.16 5.56 -12.30
C GLY A 38 0.75 6.50 -11.15
N CYS A 39 0.13 5.96 -10.11
CA CYS A 39 -0.22 6.68 -8.88
C CYS A 39 0.81 6.48 -7.76
N LEU A 40 1.97 5.88 -8.02
CA LEU A 40 3.00 5.73 -6.98
C LEU A 40 3.45 7.10 -6.48
N ARG A 41 3.55 7.26 -5.16
CA ARG A 41 4.15 8.45 -4.56
C ARG A 41 4.85 8.12 -3.26
N HIS A 42 6.03 8.72 -3.06
CA HIS A 42 6.85 8.46 -1.88
C HIS A 42 7.16 6.95 -1.70
N GLY A 43 7.30 6.19 -2.79
CA GLY A 43 7.47 4.73 -2.72
C GLY A 43 6.26 3.97 -2.17
N LEU A 44 5.06 4.58 -2.14
CA LEU A 44 3.82 3.97 -1.67
C LEU A 44 2.76 3.96 -2.77
N ILE A 45 1.90 2.94 -2.70
CA ILE A 45 0.65 2.85 -3.45
C ILE A 45 -0.47 3.44 -2.59
N PRO A 46 -1.38 4.26 -3.16
CA PRO A 46 -2.46 4.86 -2.39
C PRO A 46 -3.41 3.79 -1.85
N ASN A 47 -3.89 3.99 -0.62
CA ASN A 47 -4.95 3.16 -0.07
C ASN A 47 -6.29 3.55 -0.65
N LEU A 48 -6.57 4.85 -0.78
CA LEU A 48 -7.80 5.37 -1.36
C LEU A 48 -7.46 6.04 -2.69
N LEU A 49 -8.16 5.66 -3.75
CA LEU A 49 -8.08 6.30 -5.06
C LEU A 49 -9.49 6.66 -5.53
N ALA A 50 -9.80 7.96 -5.57
CA ALA A 50 -11.09 8.48 -6.00
C ALA A 50 -10.94 9.24 -7.33
N ASP A 51 -11.54 8.71 -8.40
CA ASP A 51 -11.51 9.25 -9.78
C ASP A 51 -10.12 9.63 -10.32
N GLY A 52 -9.02 9.08 -9.77
CA GLY A 52 -7.66 9.54 -10.10
C GLY A 52 -7.34 10.98 -9.68
N LYS A 53 -8.27 11.68 -9.01
CA LYS A 53 -8.12 13.08 -8.58
C LYS A 53 -7.64 13.19 -7.14
N THR A 54 -8.09 12.30 -6.28
CA THR A 54 -7.76 12.29 -4.86
C THR A 54 -7.20 10.94 -4.47
N ALA A 55 -5.94 10.93 -4.04
CA ALA A 55 -5.22 9.74 -3.60
C ALA A 55 -4.74 9.91 -2.16
N ARG A 56 -5.00 8.90 -1.31
CA ARG A 56 -4.61 8.92 0.11
C ARG A 56 -3.55 7.86 0.39
N TYR A 57 -2.41 8.27 0.93
CA TYR A 57 -1.23 7.41 1.16
C TYR A 57 -1.07 7.09 2.66
N ASN A 58 -2.13 6.55 3.26
CA ASN A 58 -2.14 6.18 4.68
C ASN A 58 -1.89 4.68 4.92
N ALA A 59 -1.90 3.85 3.86
CA ALA A 59 -1.55 2.44 3.94
C ALA A 59 -0.08 2.21 3.61
N ARG A 60 0.61 1.48 4.48
CA ARG A 60 1.96 0.96 4.22
C ARG A 60 1.93 -0.45 3.64
N ASP A 61 0.79 -1.15 3.68
CA ASP A 61 0.66 -2.53 3.17
C ASP A 61 0.15 -2.64 1.74
N ALA A 62 -0.47 -1.58 1.19
CA ALA A 62 -0.97 -1.56 -0.18
C ALA A 62 0.14 -1.79 -1.21
N VAL A 63 1.32 -1.15 -1.03
CA VAL A 63 2.45 -1.29 -1.95
C VAL A 63 3.00 -2.72 -2.00
N TRP A 64 3.05 -3.43 -0.86
CA TRP A 64 3.55 -4.80 -0.80
C TRP A 64 2.57 -5.79 -1.41
N TRP A 65 1.26 -5.54 -1.29
CA TRP A 65 0.26 -6.31 -2.03
C TRP A 65 0.33 -6.06 -3.52
N TRP A 66 0.53 -4.81 -3.95
CA TRP A 66 0.72 -4.48 -5.36
C TRP A 66 1.93 -5.22 -5.95
N LEU A 67 3.10 -5.16 -5.28
CA LEU A 67 4.29 -5.91 -5.69
C LEU A 67 4.05 -7.42 -5.75
N TYR A 68 3.39 -7.98 -4.73
CA TYR A 68 3.07 -9.41 -4.70
C TYR A 68 2.10 -9.80 -5.83
N SER A 69 1.16 -8.92 -6.19
CA SER A 69 0.24 -9.14 -7.31
C SER A 69 0.96 -9.14 -8.66
N ILE A 70 1.98 -8.29 -8.84
CA ILE A 70 2.85 -8.29 -10.04
C ILE A 70 3.63 -9.61 -10.12
N SER A 71 4.25 -10.02 -9.01
CA SER A 71 4.93 -11.31 -8.93
C SER A 71 4.02 -12.46 -9.34
N SER A 72 2.81 -12.50 -8.77
CA SER A 72 1.82 -13.54 -9.08
C SER A 72 1.38 -13.50 -10.55
N TYR A 73 1.16 -12.30 -11.10
CA TYR A 73 0.77 -12.11 -12.50
C TYR A 73 1.84 -12.61 -13.47
N THR A 74 3.11 -12.21 -13.27
CA THR A 74 4.24 -12.59 -14.13
C THR A 74 4.60 -14.07 -14.04
N CYS A 75 4.26 -14.76 -12.95
CA CYS A 75 4.41 -16.22 -12.88
C CYS A 75 3.39 -16.99 -13.73
N LEU A 76 2.31 -16.35 -14.17
CA LEU A 76 1.21 -17.00 -14.89
C LEU A 76 1.10 -16.56 -16.35
N VAL A 77 1.44 -15.30 -16.64
CA VAL A 77 1.43 -14.74 -17.99
C VAL A 77 2.87 -14.68 -18.48
N SER A 78 3.21 -15.53 -19.45
CA SER A 78 4.56 -15.64 -20.02
C SER A 78 4.88 -14.61 -21.11
N ASP A 79 3.86 -13.95 -21.67
CA ASP A 79 4.01 -12.87 -22.66
C ASP A 79 3.50 -11.55 -22.08
N VAL A 80 4.35 -10.88 -21.30
CA VAL A 80 4.01 -9.63 -20.61
C VAL A 80 4.10 -8.38 -21.51
N GLY A 81 4.44 -8.55 -22.78
CA GLY A 81 4.59 -7.47 -23.77
C GLY A 81 5.81 -6.58 -23.52
N LEU A 82 6.47 -6.17 -24.60
CA LEU A 82 7.54 -5.18 -24.57
C LEU A 82 6.97 -3.75 -24.63
N HIS A 83 7.14 -3.02 -23.53
CA HIS A 83 7.15 -1.56 -23.38
C HIS A 83 5.83 -0.78 -23.18
N ASP A 84 5.89 0.19 -22.23
CA ASP A 84 5.65 1.63 -22.48
C ASP A 84 5.94 2.50 -21.23
N GLN A 85 6.01 1.89 -20.04
CA GLN A 85 6.65 2.44 -18.86
C GLN A 85 7.44 1.31 -18.22
N LEU A 86 8.72 1.50 -17.88
CA LEU A 86 9.47 0.45 -17.19
C LEU A 86 8.85 0.33 -15.79
N LEU A 87 7.86 -0.56 -15.63
CA LEU A 87 7.31 -0.95 -14.33
C LEU A 87 8.46 -1.33 -13.38
N TYR A 88 9.55 -1.84 -13.94
CA TYR A 88 10.85 -1.99 -13.29
C TYR A 88 11.35 -0.73 -12.57
N ASP A 89 11.34 0.45 -13.21
CA ASP A 89 11.78 1.71 -12.58
C ASP A 89 10.88 2.10 -11.40
N VAL A 90 9.58 1.87 -11.53
CA VAL A 90 8.60 2.11 -10.46
C VAL A 90 8.83 1.16 -9.29
N ILE A 91 9.04 -0.13 -9.58
CA ILE A 91 9.41 -1.14 -8.58
C ILE A 91 10.73 -0.75 -7.90
N HIS A 92 11.74 -0.35 -8.67
CA HIS A 92 13.03 0.07 -8.17
C HIS A 92 12.92 1.31 -7.26
N GLU A 93 12.10 2.30 -7.64
CA GLU A 93 11.80 3.43 -6.76
C GLU A 93 11.22 2.96 -5.42
N VAL A 94 10.27 2.03 -5.42
CA VAL A 94 9.68 1.49 -4.17
C VAL A 94 10.77 0.97 -3.24
N PHE A 95 11.69 0.13 -3.74
CA PHE A 95 12.76 -0.43 -2.93
C PHE A 95 13.75 0.64 -2.45
N LEU A 96 14.22 1.51 -3.34
CA LEU A 96 15.15 2.59 -2.97
C LEU A 96 14.56 3.48 -1.87
N ARG A 97 13.29 3.86 -2.01
CA ARG A 97 12.56 4.68 -1.03
C ARG A 97 12.42 4.00 0.33
N HIS A 98 12.14 2.70 0.36
CA HIS A 98 12.05 1.94 1.61
C HIS A 98 13.42 1.78 2.29
N ILE A 99 14.49 1.54 1.51
CA ILE A 99 15.85 1.46 2.03
C ILE A 99 16.28 2.80 2.63
N GLN A 100 15.98 3.91 1.94
CA GLN A 100 16.29 5.27 2.42
C GLN A 100 15.45 5.72 3.62
N SER A 101 14.44 4.92 4.01
CA SER A 101 13.42 5.26 4.99
C SER A 101 12.60 6.50 4.61
N LEU A 102 11.30 6.27 4.45
CA LEU A 102 10.29 7.28 4.25
C LEU A 102 9.98 7.97 5.57
N ASN A 103 10.04 9.29 5.58
CA ASN A 103 9.55 10.13 6.67
C ASN A 103 8.78 11.30 6.07
N PHE A 104 7.46 11.30 6.22
CA PHE A 104 6.63 12.36 5.66
C PHE A 104 5.37 12.56 6.50
N ARG A 105 4.75 13.73 6.32
CA ARG A 105 3.45 14.04 6.86
C ARG A 105 2.39 13.98 5.76
N GLU A 106 1.27 13.31 6.02
CA GLU A 106 0.20 13.15 5.04
C GLU A 106 -0.31 14.52 4.55
N ARG A 107 -0.46 14.67 3.22
CA ARG A 107 -0.78 15.96 2.59
C ARG A 107 -2.26 16.29 2.78
N GLY A 108 -2.53 17.46 3.35
CA GLY A 108 -3.85 18.02 3.59
C GLY A 108 -3.94 18.59 5.01
N THR A 109 -5.01 19.29 5.34
CA THR A 109 -5.10 20.12 6.56
C THR A 109 -5.97 19.48 7.65
N GLY A 110 -5.35 18.87 8.66
CA GLY A 110 -6.00 18.51 9.93
C GLY A 110 -7.34 17.77 9.78
N HIS A 111 -8.37 18.21 10.52
CA HIS A 111 -9.71 17.60 10.53
C HIS A 111 -10.42 17.52 9.16
N SER A 112 -9.95 18.24 8.13
CA SER A 112 -10.52 18.14 6.78
C SER A 112 -10.08 16.87 6.04
N LEU A 113 -8.94 16.28 6.43
CA LEU A 113 -8.48 14.97 5.94
C LEU A 113 -9.12 13.82 6.70
N ASP A 114 -9.15 13.95 8.02
CA ASP A 114 -9.62 12.93 8.93
C ASP A 114 -10.10 13.61 10.21
N SER A 115 -11.41 13.59 10.44
CA SER A 115 -12.02 14.31 11.56
C SER A 115 -11.67 13.73 12.93
N VAL A 116 -11.10 12.52 12.97
CA VAL A 116 -10.86 11.77 14.19
C VAL A 116 -9.37 11.60 14.49
N MET A 117 -8.51 11.54 13.46
CA MET A 117 -7.08 11.32 13.65
C MET A 117 -6.38 12.44 14.42
N SER A 118 -5.45 12.06 15.31
CA SER A 118 -4.57 13.02 15.99
C SER A 118 -3.51 13.61 15.05
N ASP A 119 -2.86 14.70 15.48
CA ASP A 119 -1.79 15.36 14.72
C ASP A 119 -0.62 14.40 14.43
N GLU A 120 -0.23 13.61 15.43
CA GLU A 120 0.83 12.61 15.36
C GLU A 120 0.48 11.47 14.40
N GLY A 121 -0.82 11.19 14.25
CA GLY A 121 -1.35 10.21 13.31
C GLY A 121 -1.03 10.55 11.84
N LEU A 122 -0.82 11.83 11.53
CA LEU A 122 -0.50 12.29 10.17
C LEU A 122 0.98 12.07 9.81
N ASN A 123 1.85 11.89 10.80
CA ASN A 123 3.27 11.62 10.57
C ASN A 123 3.48 10.13 10.30
N LYS A 124 4.11 9.79 9.18
CA LYS A 124 4.41 8.42 8.76
C LYS A 124 5.93 8.23 8.68
N LYS A 125 6.41 7.15 9.31
CA LYS A 125 7.76 6.63 9.13
C LYS A 125 7.69 5.20 8.61
N ILE A 126 8.35 4.87 7.51
CA ILE A 126 8.34 3.52 6.92
C ILE A 126 9.74 3.24 6.37
N GLY A 127 10.26 2.02 6.51
CA GLY A 127 11.54 1.69 5.90
C GLY A 127 11.95 0.24 6.10
N ILE A 128 13.24 -0.03 5.89
CA ILE A 128 13.89 -1.31 6.17
C ILE A 128 14.79 -1.18 7.40
N ASP A 129 14.62 -2.08 8.36
CA ASP A 129 15.54 -2.19 9.50
C ASP A 129 16.83 -2.84 9.00
N THR A 130 17.96 -2.14 9.10
CA THR A 130 19.26 -2.61 8.59
C THR A 130 19.84 -3.78 9.36
N LYS A 131 19.36 -4.07 10.57
CA LYS A 131 19.81 -5.21 11.38
C LYS A 131 19.06 -6.48 11.05
N THR A 132 17.75 -6.38 10.87
CA THR A 132 16.87 -7.54 10.62
C THR A 132 16.50 -7.72 9.16
N SER A 133 16.74 -6.70 8.32
CA SER A 133 16.25 -6.57 6.95
C SER A 133 14.73 -6.58 6.83
N PHE A 134 14.00 -6.37 7.94
CA PHE A 134 12.55 -6.37 7.93
C PHE A 134 11.99 -5.01 7.58
N VAL A 135 10.90 -5.03 6.82
CA VAL A 135 10.06 -3.86 6.62
C VAL A 135 9.50 -3.43 7.98
N TYR A 136 9.60 -2.16 8.31
CA TYR A 136 9.02 -1.56 9.51
C TYR A 136 8.30 -0.26 9.17
N GLY A 137 7.50 0.24 10.11
CA GLY A 137 6.99 1.60 10.01
C GLY A 137 5.83 1.91 10.93
N GLY A 138 5.15 3.02 10.70
CA GLY A 138 4.08 3.52 11.54
C GLY A 138 4.56 4.06 12.88
N ASN A 139 3.59 4.39 13.71
CA ASN A 139 3.72 4.72 15.12
C ASN A 139 2.42 4.31 15.84
N ARG A 140 2.39 4.44 17.16
CA ARG A 140 1.22 4.11 18.00
C ARG A 140 -0.08 4.87 17.66
N TRP A 141 0.01 5.95 16.89
CA TRP A 141 -1.11 6.80 16.44
C TRP A 141 -1.52 6.52 15.00
N ASN A 142 -0.85 5.57 14.33
CA ASN A 142 -1.08 5.20 12.95
C ASN A 142 -1.80 3.85 12.84
N PHE A 143 -2.37 3.64 11.65
CA PHE A 143 -3.16 2.47 11.31
C PHE A 143 -2.90 2.03 9.87
N GLY A 144 -1.62 1.99 9.47
CA GLY A 144 -1.23 1.78 8.07
C GLY A 144 -1.36 0.35 7.54
N THR A 145 -1.89 -0.59 8.34
CA THR A 145 -2.16 -1.97 7.92
C THR A 145 -3.65 -2.21 7.79
N TRP A 146 -4.07 -3.29 7.13
CA TRP A 146 -5.49 -3.67 6.96
C TRP A 146 -6.38 -3.62 8.22
N MET A 147 -5.83 -3.85 9.42
CA MET A 147 -6.54 -3.60 10.68
C MET A 147 -6.47 -2.10 10.99
N ASP A 148 -7.29 -1.30 10.31
CA ASP A 148 -7.11 0.16 10.24
C ASP A 148 -8.17 0.99 10.99
N LYS A 149 -8.87 0.38 11.94
CA LYS A 149 -9.92 1.10 12.68
C LYS A 149 -9.32 2.21 13.54
N MET A 150 -9.57 3.45 13.14
CA MET A 150 -9.44 4.62 14.02
C MET A 150 -10.66 4.70 14.94
N SER A 151 -10.43 4.73 16.25
CA SER A 151 -11.51 4.80 17.23
C SER A 151 -12.06 6.22 17.31
N SER A 152 -13.38 6.34 17.44
CA SER A 152 -14.11 7.61 17.31
C SER A 152 -15.08 7.88 18.46
N SER A 153 -15.02 7.13 19.56
CA SER A 153 -16.00 7.23 20.65
C SER A 153 -15.50 8.17 21.74
N ASP A 154 -16.19 9.30 21.90
CA ASP A 154 -16.00 10.20 23.04
C ASP A 154 -16.42 9.51 24.35
N LYS A 155 -17.53 8.76 24.36
CA LYS A 155 -18.03 8.05 25.56
C LYS A 155 -17.06 6.99 26.08
N ALA A 156 -16.35 6.31 25.18
CA ALA A 156 -15.35 5.31 25.54
C ALA A 156 -13.95 5.92 25.77
N ASN A 157 -13.82 7.25 25.70
CA ASN A 157 -12.55 7.98 25.81
C ASN A 157 -11.43 7.40 24.92
N ASN A 158 -11.78 7.03 23.68
CA ASN A 158 -10.83 6.40 22.75
C ASN A 158 -10.72 7.15 21.41
N LYS A 159 -11.43 8.25 21.24
CA LYS A 159 -11.41 9.05 20.01
C LYS A 159 -9.99 9.48 19.67
N GLY A 160 -9.58 9.23 18.42
CA GLY A 160 -8.24 9.55 17.92
C GLY A 160 -7.16 8.50 18.26
N HIS A 161 -7.52 7.44 18.98
CA HIS A 161 -6.63 6.31 19.22
C HIS A 161 -6.92 5.16 18.23
N PRO A 162 -5.93 4.70 17.44
CA PRO A 162 -6.10 3.49 16.65
C PRO A 162 -6.48 2.31 17.56
N ALA A 163 -7.46 1.51 17.14
CA ALA A 163 -7.85 0.31 17.89
C ALA A 163 -6.75 -0.76 17.83
N THR A 164 -6.03 -0.82 16.71
CA THR A 164 -4.99 -1.83 16.43
C THR A 164 -3.81 -1.17 15.72
N PRO A 165 -3.06 -0.28 16.40
CA PRO A 165 -1.80 0.18 15.84
C PRO A 165 -0.87 -1.03 15.70
N ARG A 166 -0.32 -1.19 14.50
CA ARG A 166 0.58 -2.31 14.17
C ARG A 166 1.93 -1.78 13.74
N ASP A 167 2.43 -0.74 14.37
CA ASP A 167 3.74 -0.19 14.08
C ASP A 167 4.88 -1.19 14.32
N GLY A 168 6.07 -0.87 13.79
CA GLY A 168 7.18 -1.82 13.69
C GLY A 168 6.99 -2.80 12.53
N SER A 169 7.54 -4.00 12.65
CA SER A 169 7.59 -5.01 11.58
C SER A 169 6.41 -5.97 11.63
N ALA A 170 5.30 -5.59 10.98
CA ALA A 170 4.15 -6.47 10.90
C ALA A 170 4.47 -7.76 10.12
N VAL A 171 4.14 -8.91 10.70
CA VAL A 171 4.36 -10.27 10.14
C VAL A 171 3.97 -10.36 8.66
N LYS A 172 2.81 -9.83 8.29
CA LYS A 172 2.31 -9.81 6.90
C LYS A 172 3.28 -9.07 5.95
N LEU A 173 3.82 -7.93 6.35
CA LEU A 173 4.74 -7.15 5.52
C LEU A 173 6.05 -7.89 5.33
N VAL A 174 6.57 -8.51 6.40
CA VAL A 174 7.79 -9.33 6.34
C VAL A 174 7.60 -10.53 5.41
N GLY A 175 6.44 -11.20 5.49
CA GLY A 175 6.09 -12.31 4.59
C GLY A 175 6.00 -11.87 3.14
N LEU A 176 5.24 -10.80 2.85
CA LEU A 176 5.11 -10.27 1.49
C LEU A 176 6.45 -9.79 0.94
N SER A 177 7.25 -9.08 1.72
CA SER A 177 8.55 -8.58 1.28
C SER A 177 9.49 -9.73 0.95
N ARG A 178 9.51 -10.79 1.76
CA ARG A 178 10.29 -12.00 1.47
C ARG A 178 9.88 -12.61 0.13
N THR A 179 8.58 -12.76 -0.13
CA THR A 179 8.09 -13.37 -1.37
C THR A 179 8.43 -12.54 -2.59
N VAL A 180 8.24 -11.21 -2.52
CA VAL A 180 8.58 -10.30 -3.63
C VAL A 180 10.09 -10.33 -3.89
N ILE A 181 10.92 -10.26 -2.85
CA ILE A 181 12.38 -10.33 -3.01
C ILE A 181 12.78 -11.66 -3.66
N ALA A 182 12.24 -12.78 -3.21
CA ALA A 182 12.52 -14.09 -3.81
C ALA A 182 12.11 -14.18 -5.28
N TRP A 183 11.06 -13.47 -5.69
CA TRP A 183 10.65 -13.37 -7.09
C TRP A 183 11.63 -12.54 -7.94
N LEU A 184 12.16 -11.45 -7.41
CA LEU A 184 13.13 -10.58 -8.12
C LEU A 184 14.48 -11.26 -8.39
N PHE A 185 14.81 -12.32 -7.66
CA PHE A 185 16.05 -13.09 -7.83
C PHE A 185 15.90 -14.30 -8.78
N LYS A 186 14.73 -14.50 -9.39
CA LYS A 186 14.51 -15.52 -10.42
C LYS A 186 14.80 -14.96 -11.80
#